data_AF-A0A9W6KZW1-F1
#
_entry.id   AF-A0A9W6KZW1-F1
#
_cell.length_a   1.000
_cell.length_b   1.000
_cell.length_c   1.000
_cell.angle_alpha   90.00
_cell.angle_beta   90.00
_cell.angle_gamma   90.00
#
_symmetry.space_group_name_H-M   'P 1'
#
loop_
_entity.id
_entity.type
_entity.pdbx_description
1 polymer ?
#
loop_
_entity_poly.entity_id
_entity_poly.type
_entity_poly.pdbx_seq_one_letter_code
_entity_poly.pdbx_strand_id
1 'polypeptide(L)'
;MRITKLAVALVAATSLGLLAGCGGGGSTSTAVTPEGTQKAQAAQQTVDAAKAVPGTEDLGPAIDVSSLRGKTIYSIPIDSKAEFYQAGEQAMRGVAEKAGVTLVTFPSDGTQTSYQQGIAQAINAGAAAILLNGPLPSTLGPQIDAATKAGIPVVPLHISDKGSPVTPGLKYEAFAPFNDAAHLMALAAVAGQKGAPVHALIIQSSETGPAKGMVDTMQKALADEAPAGSGAEVINVAVPQWSQQIQSQVQSALLKNPNINAVLPIYDSMALYAAPGIKQAAGGRSVPIYTFNGTPSILKMVQDGQVAMDAAENPDWVAYVNIDVAFRAMLGAEPVAAESGPLRVIDASNVAETGTPPQSGKGFGDEYGPAFLKMWGLA
;
A
#
# COMPACT_ATOMS: atom_id res chain seq x y z
N MET A 1 -14.37 24.18 -87.94
CA MET A 1 -15.71 24.34 -88.54
C MET A 1 -16.67 23.48 -87.73
N ARG A 2 -17.84 24.05 -87.38
CA ARG A 2 -18.82 23.59 -86.38
C ARG A 2 -19.39 22.19 -86.65
N ILE A 3 -19.77 21.46 -85.59
CA ILE A 3 -21.06 20.76 -85.34
C ILE A 3 -21.00 20.24 -83.88
N THR A 4 -21.56 20.96 -82.89
CA THR A 4 -22.84 20.72 -82.17
C THR A 4 -23.06 19.34 -81.51
N LYS A 5 -22.99 19.35 -80.16
CA LYS A 5 -23.89 18.80 -79.12
C LYS A 5 -24.55 17.42 -79.33
N LEU A 6 -24.39 16.53 -78.35
CA LEU A 6 -25.53 15.89 -77.67
C LEU A 6 -25.13 15.44 -76.26
N ALA A 7 -25.94 15.84 -75.26
CA ALA A 7 -25.87 15.36 -73.88
C ALA A 7 -26.86 14.19 -73.74
N VAL A 8 -26.45 13.12 -73.07
CA VAL A 8 -27.34 12.08 -72.56
C VAL A 8 -26.95 11.85 -71.10
N ALA A 9 -27.86 12.23 -70.20
CA ALA A 9 -27.84 11.87 -68.79
C ALA A 9 -28.41 10.45 -68.65
N LEU A 10 -27.71 9.57 -67.93
CA LEU A 10 -28.25 8.28 -67.49
C LEU A 10 -28.22 8.25 -65.96
N VAL A 11 -29.42 8.25 -65.38
CA VAL A 11 -29.70 7.97 -63.97
C VAL A 11 -29.63 6.46 -63.79
N ALA A 12 -28.85 5.97 -62.82
CA ALA A 12 -28.90 4.58 -62.38
C ALA A 12 -29.03 4.53 -60.86
N ALA A 13 -30.05 3.80 -60.42
CA ALA A 13 -30.59 3.76 -59.09
C ALA A 13 -29.81 2.85 -58.12
N THR A 14 -29.96 3.21 -56.85
CA THR A 14 -29.75 2.47 -55.60
C THR A 14 -29.88 0.95 -55.67
N SER A 15 -28.94 0.25 -55.02
CA SER A 15 -29.20 -1.04 -54.36
C SER A 15 -28.33 -1.18 -53.10
N LEU A 16 -28.99 -1.09 -51.94
CA LEU A 16 -28.47 -1.48 -50.63
C LEU A 16 -28.28 -3.01 -50.61
N GLY A 17 -27.05 -3.48 -50.44
CA GLY A 17 -26.73 -4.86 -50.12
C GLY A 17 -26.50 -5.04 -48.62
N LEU A 18 -27.50 -5.53 -47.91
CA LEU A 18 -27.37 -6.09 -46.56
C LEU A 18 -26.68 -7.45 -46.67
N LEU A 19 -25.44 -7.54 -46.21
CA LEU A 19 -24.78 -8.83 -45.97
C LEU A 19 -24.89 -9.16 -44.47
N ALA A 20 -25.83 -10.06 -44.17
CA ALA A 20 -25.90 -10.76 -42.89
C ALA A 20 -24.74 -11.76 -42.81
N GLY A 21 -23.72 -11.44 -42.01
CA GLY A 21 -22.67 -12.37 -41.63
C GLY A 21 -22.98 -12.99 -40.26
N CYS A 22 -23.41 -14.25 -40.26
CA CYS A 22 -23.33 -15.10 -39.08
C CYS A 22 -21.87 -15.50 -38.86
N GLY A 23 -21.28 -15.17 -37.71
CA GLY A 23 -19.94 -15.61 -37.39
C GLY A 23 -19.47 -15.22 -35.99
N GLY A 24 -19.40 -16.23 -35.10
CA GLY A 24 -18.48 -16.27 -33.97
C GLY A 24 -18.92 -15.54 -32.71
N GLY A 25 -18.99 -16.26 -31.59
CA GLY A 25 -19.03 -15.68 -30.25
C GLY A 25 -17.79 -14.82 -30.03
N GLY A 26 -17.93 -13.52 -30.29
CA GLY A 26 -16.94 -12.51 -29.97
C GLY A 26 -17.16 -12.08 -28.54
N SER A 27 -16.15 -12.28 -27.70
CA SER A 27 -16.00 -11.57 -26.44
C SER A 27 -16.32 -10.09 -26.69
N THR A 28 -17.37 -9.59 -26.05
CA THR A 28 -17.71 -8.17 -26.07
C THR A 28 -16.52 -7.41 -25.48
N SER A 29 -15.64 -6.89 -26.34
CA SER A 29 -14.73 -5.83 -25.93
C SER A 29 -15.62 -4.66 -25.55
N THR A 30 -15.79 -4.41 -24.26
CA THR A 30 -16.46 -3.22 -23.77
C THR A 30 -15.68 -2.03 -24.31
N ALA A 31 -16.26 -1.35 -25.31
CA ALA A 31 -15.59 -0.28 -26.03
C ALA A 31 -15.31 0.90 -25.09
N VAL A 32 -14.12 1.50 -25.21
CA VAL A 32 -13.77 2.74 -24.51
C VAL A 32 -14.83 3.80 -24.81
N THR A 33 -15.40 4.39 -23.76
CA THR A 33 -16.42 5.43 -23.88
C THR A 33 -15.83 6.82 -23.59
N PRO A 34 -16.46 7.92 -24.04
CA PRO A 34 -16.07 9.27 -23.65
C PRO A 34 -16.08 9.46 -22.12
N GLU A 35 -17.11 8.93 -21.45
CA GLU A 35 -17.19 8.95 -19.98
C GLU A 35 -16.04 8.17 -19.35
N GLY A 36 -15.73 6.97 -19.85
CA GLY A 36 -14.62 6.16 -19.36
C GLY A 36 -13.28 6.89 -19.53
N THR A 37 -13.08 7.57 -20.66
CA THR A 37 -11.88 8.39 -20.90
C THR A 37 -11.78 9.55 -19.92
N GLN A 38 -12.89 10.24 -19.64
CA GLN A 38 -12.93 11.33 -18.65
C GLN A 38 -12.59 10.83 -17.24
N LYS A 39 -13.16 9.68 -16.83
CA LYS A 39 -12.86 9.04 -15.55
C LYS A 39 -11.38 8.65 -15.44
N ALA A 40 -10.80 8.08 -16.50
CA ALA A 40 -9.36 7.77 -16.54
C ALA A 40 -8.48 9.02 -16.42
N GLN A 41 -8.86 10.13 -17.05
CA GLN A 41 -8.14 11.41 -16.93
C GLN A 41 -8.23 11.99 -15.52
N ALA A 42 -9.41 11.94 -14.90
CA ALA A 42 -9.59 12.40 -13.51
C ALA A 42 -8.76 11.55 -12.54
N ALA A 43 -8.78 10.22 -12.71
CA ALA A 43 -7.95 9.31 -11.93
C ALA A 43 -6.46 9.61 -12.09
N GLN A 44 -6.00 9.86 -13.33
CA GLN A 44 -4.61 10.24 -13.62
C GLN A 44 -4.21 11.55 -12.90
N GLN A 45 -5.09 12.56 -12.88
CA GLN A 45 -4.82 13.82 -12.18
C GLN A 45 -4.60 13.61 -10.67
N THR A 46 -5.45 12.80 -10.03
CA THR A 46 -5.29 12.45 -8.60
C THR A 46 -3.99 11.70 -8.35
N VAL A 47 -3.67 10.71 -9.19
CA VAL A 47 -2.44 9.92 -9.08
C VAL A 47 -1.20 10.78 -9.30
N ASP A 48 -1.21 11.70 -10.27
CA ASP A 48 -0.08 12.60 -10.53
C ASP A 48 0.12 13.62 -9.40
N ALA A 49 -0.96 14.13 -8.80
CA ALA A 49 -0.86 15.02 -7.65
C ALA A 49 -0.18 14.31 -6.46
N ALA A 50 -0.45 13.02 -6.26
CA ALA A 50 0.15 12.22 -5.21
C ALA A 50 1.64 11.88 -5.43
N LYS A 51 2.26 12.29 -6.55
CA LYS A 51 3.71 12.14 -6.79
C LYS A 51 4.56 13.21 -6.11
N ALA A 52 3.93 14.26 -5.58
CA ALA A 52 4.63 15.34 -4.89
C ALA A 52 5.44 14.78 -3.70
N VAL A 53 6.60 15.39 -3.44
CA VAL A 53 7.37 15.07 -2.22
C VAL A 53 6.59 15.61 -1.02
N PRO A 54 6.28 14.77 0.00
CA PRO A 54 5.56 15.23 1.17
C PRO A 54 6.34 16.25 1.99
N GLY A 55 5.63 17.20 2.61
CA GLY A 55 6.20 18.18 3.53
C GLY A 55 6.28 17.68 4.98
N THR A 56 6.82 18.53 5.87
CA THR A 56 7.07 18.20 7.29
C THR A 56 6.39 19.19 8.24
N GLU A 57 5.31 19.83 7.80
CA GLU A 57 4.68 20.92 8.54
C GLU A 57 3.87 20.41 9.74
N ASP A 58 3.37 19.17 9.69
CA ASP A 58 2.37 18.62 10.61
C ASP A 58 2.91 17.52 11.54
N LEU A 59 4.20 17.57 11.92
CA LEU A 59 4.81 16.55 12.81
C LEU A 59 4.30 16.59 14.27
N GLY A 60 3.53 17.61 14.64
CA GLY A 60 3.01 17.79 15.99
C GLY A 60 3.95 18.59 16.92
N PRO A 61 3.59 18.73 18.21
CA PRO A 61 4.34 19.54 19.15
C PRO A 61 5.67 18.87 19.52
N ALA A 62 6.71 19.69 19.71
CA ALA A 62 8.03 19.25 20.15
C ALA A 62 7.99 18.57 21.53
N ILE A 63 8.85 17.57 21.72
CA ILE A 63 9.06 16.83 22.96
C ILE A 63 10.56 16.75 23.27
N ASP A 64 10.94 16.68 24.55
CA ASP A 64 12.33 16.47 24.95
C ASP A 64 12.54 15.01 25.37
N VAL A 65 13.29 14.27 24.57
CA VAL A 65 13.53 12.83 24.79
C VAL A 65 14.78 12.55 25.64
N SER A 66 15.48 13.58 26.14
CA SER A 66 16.72 13.42 26.90
C SER A 66 16.57 12.56 28.16
N SER A 67 15.39 12.59 28.79
CA SER A 67 15.07 11.76 29.97
C SER A 67 14.90 10.26 29.67
N LEU A 68 14.76 9.90 28.39
CA LEU A 68 14.60 8.51 27.95
C LEU A 68 15.93 7.77 27.77
N ARG A 69 17.07 8.46 27.90
CA ARG A 69 18.40 7.84 27.76
C ARG A 69 18.57 6.64 28.69
N GLY A 70 19.08 5.54 28.15
CA GLY A 70 19.28 4.28 28.86
C GLY A 70 18.03 3.41 29.00
N LYS A 71 16.88 3.84 28.47
CA LYS A 71 15.67 3.00 28.41
C LYS A 71 15.74 2.02 27.23
N THR A 72 14.89 1.00 27.28
CA THR A 72 14.77 -0.03 26.25
C THR A 72 13.35 -0.07 25.69
N ILE A 73 13.21 -0.02 24.37
CA ILE A 73 11.97 -0.26 23.64
C ILE A 73 12.03 -1.67 23.06
N TYR A 74 10.94 -2.43 23.18
CA TYR A 74 10.76 -3.70 22.49
C TYR A 74 9.81 -3.53 21.31
N SER A 75 10.23 -3.88 20.10
CA SER A 75 9.39 -3.93 18.92
C SER A 75 9.07 -5.37 18.52
N ILE A 76 7.80 -5.63 18.25
CA ILE A 76 7.25 -6.93 17.87
C ILE A 76 6.56 -6.75 16.51
N PRO A 77 7.27 -7.00 15.39
CA PRO A 77 6.69 -6.91 14.05
C PRO A 77 5.66 -8.01 13.76
N ILE A 78 4.93 -7.95 12.64
CA ILE A 78 4.00 -9.03 12.29
C ILE A 78 4.80 -10.28 11.89
N ASP A 79 5.81 -10.08 11.06
CA ASP A 79 6.80 -11.05 10.64
C ASP A 79 8.13 -10.31 10.49
N SER A 80 9.08 -10.65 11.34
CA SER A 80 10.42 -10.07 11.36
C SER A 80 11.22 -10.29 10.06
N LYS A 81 10.76 -11.19 9.19
CA LYS A 81 11.42 -11.51 7.91
C LYS A 81 10.93 -10.65 6.75
N ALA A 82 9.79 -9.97 6.88
CA ALA A 82 9.28 -9.13 5.81
C ALA A 82 10.10 -7.83 5.69
N GLU A 83 10.45 -7.45 4.45
CA GLU A 83 11.38 -6.36 4.15
C GLU A 83 10.93 -5.02 4.73
N PHE A 84 9.62 -4.74 4.73
CA PHE A 84 9.04 -3.55 5.33
C PHE A 84 9.48 -3.38 6.80
N TYR A 85 9.38 -4.44 7.59
CA TYR A 85 9.80 -4.40 9.00
C TYR A 85 11.32 -4.37 9.13
N GLN A 86 12.07 -5.08 8.30
CA GLN A 86 13.54 -4.99 8.36
C GLN A 86 14.05 -3.55 8.13
N ALA A 87 13.50 -2.87 7.12
CA ALA A 87 13.82 -1.48 6.83
C ALA A 87 13.39 -0.54 7.97
N GLY A 88 12.14 -0.67 8.45
CA GLY A 88 11.61 0.15 9.54
C GLY A 88 12.35 -0.06 10.86
N GLU A 89 12.67 -1.30 11.24
CA GLU A 89 13.41 -1.61 12.47
C GLU A 89 14.85 -1.09 12.41
N GLN A 90 15.49 -1.13 11.23
CA GLN A 90 16.81 -0.53 11.04
C GLN A 90 16.76 1.00 11.22
N ALA A 91 15.77 1.66 10.64
CA ALA A 91 15.57 3.10 10.78
C ALA A 91 15.24 3.50 12.24
N MET A 92 14.30 2.80 12.89
CA MET A 92 13.98 3.01 14.30
C MET A 92 15.22 2.82 15.19
N ARG A 93 16.07 1.82 14.91
CA ARG A 93 17.31 1.60 15.66
C ARG A 93 18.26 2.79 15.53
N GLY A 94 18.44 3.33 14.32
CA GLY A 94 19.27 4.51 14.09
C GLY A 94 18.77 5.75 14.85
N VAL A 95 17.45 5.95 14.94
CA VAL A 95 16.87 7.02 15.77
C VAL A 95 17.04 6.75 17.26
N ALA A 96 16.74 5.54 17.72
CA ALA A 96 16.87 5.15 19.11
C ALA A 96 18.30 5.36 19.63
N GLU A 97 19.32 5.00 18.82
CA GLU A 97 20.73 5.24 19.15
C GLU A 97 21.05 6.72 19.37
N LYS A 98 20.52 7.63 18.52
CA LYS A 98 20.67 9.08 18.69
C LYS A 98 20.02 9.58 19.98
N ALA A 99 18.86 9.03 20.33
CA ALA A 99 18.17 9.31 21.59
C ALA A 99 18.84 8.65 22.81
N GLY A 100 19.83 7.78 22.62
CA GLY A 100 20.43 6.98 23.70
C GLY A 100 19.49 5.91 24.27
N VAL A 101 18.51 5.47 23.47
CA VAL A 101 17.54 4.41 23.79
C VAL A 101 17.96 3.12 23.08
N THR A 102 17.78 1.98 23.74
CA THR A 102 18.03 0.67 23.12
C THR A 102 16.75 0.16 22.46
N LEU A 103 16.80 -0.18 21.17
CA LEU A 103 15.70 -0.88 20.48
C LEU A 103 16.00 -2.38 20.39
N VAL A 104 15.08 -3.22 20.89
CA VAL A 104 15.13 -4.68 20.75
C VAL A 104 14.00 -5.12 19.81
N THR A 105 14.35 -5.75 18.69
CA THR A 105 13.39 -6.32 17.75
C THR A 105 13.19 -7.79 18.10
N PHE A 106 11.95 -8.19 18.41
CA PHE A 106 11.58 -9.58 18.65
C PHE A 106 11.39 -10.32 17.32
N PRO A 107 11.91 -11.55 17.15
CA PRO A 107 11.83 -12.29 15.90
C PRO A 107 10.48 -13.02 15.75
N SER A 108 9.39 -12.26 15.63
CA SER A 108 8.05 -12.81 15.36
C SER A 108 7.97 -13.46 13.97
N ASP A 109 7.03 -14.39 13.82
CA ASP A 109 6.88 -15.25 12.64
C ASP A 109 5.47 -15.24 12.02
N GLY A 110 4.65 -14.24 12.35
CA GLY A 110 3.26 -14.16 11.90
C GLY A 110 2.25 -14.86 12.80
N THR A 111 2.69 -15.64 13.80
CA THR A 111 1.79 -16.45 14.64
C THR A 111 1.43 -15.80 15.96
N GLN A 112 0.21 -16.10 16.45
CA GLN A 112 -0.27 -15.64 17.76
C GLN A 112 0.69 -15.99 18.91
N THR A 113 1.28 -17.20 18.86
CA THR A 113 2.23 -17.66 19.87
C THR A 113 3.48 -16.80 19.91
N SER A 114 4.04 -16.41 18.76
CA SER A 114 5.22 -15.55 18.72
C SER A 114 4.96 -14.18 19.35
N TYR A 115 3.79 -13.58 19.09
CA TYR A 115 3.43 -12.28 19.68
C TYR A 115 3.31 -12.34 21.21
N GLN A 116 2.68 -13.40 21.73
CA GLN A 116 2.56 -13.61 23.17
C GLN A 116 3.92 -13.76 23.85
N GLN A 117 4.85 -14.48 23.22
CA GLN A 117 6.22 -14.63 23.70
C GLN A 117 6.99 -13.31 23.67
N GLY A 118 6.84 -12.52 22.61
CA GLY A 118 7.46 -11.20 22.49
C GLY A 118 7.03 -10.25 23.60
N ILE A 119 5.73 -10.17 23.89
CA ILE A 119 5.20 -9.32 24.98
C ILE A 119 5.74 -9.80 26.33
N ALA A 120 5.70 -11.11 26.59
CA ALA A 120 6.23 -11.66 27.84
C ALA A 120 7.72 -11.37 28.02
N GLN A 121 8.52 -11.48 26.95
CA GLN A 121 9.95 -11.15 27.00
C GLN A 121 10.18 -9.66 27.28
N ALA A 122 9.40 -8.77 26.66
CA ALA A 122 9.50 -7.34 26.89
C ALA A 122 9.16 -6.96 28.34
N ILE A 123 8.10 -7.57 28.92
CA ILE A 123 7.74 -7.39 30.33
C ILE A 123 8.89 -7.85 31.24
N ASN A 124 9.42 -9.06 31.01
CA ASN A 124 10.51 -9.60 31.82
C ASN A 124 11.80 -8.78 31.73
N ALA A 125 12.03 -8.13 30.59
CA ALA A 125 13.18 -7.25 30.37
C ALA A 125 13.00 -5.85 30.98
N GLY A 126 11.82 -5.51 31.51
CA GLY A 126 11.53 -4.18 32.03
C GLY A 126 11.52 -3.12 30.93
N ALA A 127 10.98 -3.45 29.75
CA ALA A 127 10.88 -2.52 28.64
C ALA A 127 10.14 -1.24 29.07
N ALA A 128 10.57 -0.09 28.53
CA ALA A 128 9.91 1.18 28.75
C ALA A 128 8.70 1.39 27.82
N ALA A 129 8.64 0.67 26.70
CA ALA A 129 7.48 0.58 25.82
C ALA A 129 7.53 -0.72 25.01
N ILE A 130 6.36 -1.20 24.61
CA ILE A 130 6.18 -2.30 23.67
C ILE A 130 5.51 -1.77 22.42
N LEU A 131 6.18 -1.93 21.28
CA LEU A 131 5.66 -1.61 19.97
C LEU A 131 5.11 -2.87 19.33
N LEU A 132 3.84 -2.85 18.92
CA LEU A 132 3.13 -4.01 18.40
C LEU A 132 2.64 -3.72 16.98
N ASN A 133 3.36 -4.22 15.97
CA ASN A 133 2.89 -4.20 14.59
C ASN A 133 2.36 -5.61 14.27
N GLY A 134 1.08 -5.79 13.96
CA GLY A 134 0.64 -7.03 13.29
C GLY A 134 -0.58 -7.76 13.85
N PRO A 135 -0.55 -8.34 15.06
CA PRO A 135 -1.78 -8.92 15.60
C PRO A 135 -2.76 -7.83 15.95
N LEU A 136 -4.04 -8.11 15.73
CA LEU A 136 -5.10 -7.30 16.29
C LEU A 136 -4.96 -7.27 17.82
N PRO A 137 -4.85 -6.09 18.46
CA PRO A 137 -4.68 -5.98 19.92
C PRO A 137 -5.79 -6.71 20.69
N SER A 138 -7.01 -6.76 20.13
CA SER A 138 -8.15 -7.51 20.68
C SER A 138 -7.90 -9.00 20.90
N THR A 139 -6.91 -9.59 20.21
CA THR A 139 -6.52 -11.00 20.36
C THR A 139 -5.48 -11.22 21.48
N LEU A 140 -4.92 -10.14 22.03
CA LEU A 140 -3.82 -10.13 23.00
C LEU A 140 -4.19 -9.47 24.33
N GLY A 141 -5.49 -9.34 24.63
CA GLY A 141 -6.01 -8.69 25.84
C GLY A 141 -5.26 -9.07 27.13
N PRO A 142 -5.13 -10.37 27.49
CA PRO A 142 -4.40 -10.79 28.69
C PRO A 142 -2.92 -10.34 28.73
N GLN A 143 -2.25 -10.29 27.57
CA GLN A 143 -0.85 -9.88 27.46
C GLN A 143 -0.71 -8.35 27.59
N ILE A 144 -1.62 -7.60 26.97
CA ILE A 144 -1.70 -6.14 27.08
C ILE A 144 -2.03 -5.72 28.51
N ASP A 145 -2.96 -6.41 29.18
CA ASP A 145 -3.28 -6.19 30.59
C ASP A 145 -2.06 -6.43 31.50
N ALA A 146 -1.26 -7.47 31.21
CA ALA A 146 -0.05 -7.76 31.96
C ALA A 146 1.02 -6.67 31.79
N ALA A 147 1.24 -6.18 30.56
CA ALA A 147 2.14 -5.06 30.30
C ALA A 147 1.66 -3.77 30.99
N THR A 148 0.36 -3.49 30.93
CA THR A 148 -0.26 -2.32 31.57
C THR A 148 -0.09 -2.37 33.09
N LYS A 149 -0.30 -3.53 33.73
CA LYS A 149 -0.06 -3.72 35.18
C LYS A 149 1.41 -3.56 35.57
N ALA A 150 2.34 -3.85 34.65
CA ALA A 150 3.76 -3.61 34.82
C ALA A 150 4.18 -2.15 34.55
N GLY A 151 3.22 -1.28 34.18
CA GLY A 151 3.50 0.13 33.85
C GLY A 151 4.14 0.32 32.47
N ILE A 152 4.04 -0.66 31.59
CA ILE A 152 4.65 -0.64 30.25
C ILE A 152 3.56 -0.31 29.23
N PRO A 153 3.62 0.85 28.54
CA PRO A 153 2.68 1.16 27.48
C PRO A 153 2.86 0.19 26.30
N VAL A 154 1.75 -0.37 25.83
CA VAL A 154 1.68 -1.10 24.56
C VAL A 154 1.15 -0.14 23.50
N VAL A 155 1.92 0.06 22.44
CA VAL A 155 1.63 0.97 21.34
C VAL A 155 1.42 0.13 20.08
N PRO A 156 0.18 -0.01 19.59
CA PRO A 156 -0.06 -0.57 18.28
C PRO A 156 0.52 0.36 17.21
N LEU A 157 1.13 -0.23 16.21
CA LEU A 157 1.74 0.50 15.11
C LEU A 157 1.25 -0.09 13.81
N HIS A 158 0.84 0.78 12.88
CA HIS A 158 0.57 0.38 11.49
C HIS A 158 -0.47 -0.76 11.40
N ILE A 159 -1.52 -0.71 12.24
CA ILE A 159 -2.61 -1.72 12.22
C ILE A 159 -3.98 -1.12 11.93
N SER A 160 -4.10 0.21 12.00
CA SER A 160 -5.35 0.95 11.80
C SER A 160 -5.14 2.08 10.79
N ASP A 161 -6.18 2.34 10.00
CA ASP A 161 -6.20 3.47 9.07
C ASP A 161 -6.27 4.81 9.83
N LYS A 162 -5.62 5.87 9.34
CA LYS A 162 -5.59 7.20 9.99
C LYS A 162 -6.97 7.82 10.24
N GLY A 163 -8.00 7.40 9.50
CA GLY A 163 -9.38 7.82 9.75
C GLY A 163 -10.10 7.04 10.86
N SER A 164 -9.47 6.02 11.42
CA SER A 164 -10.05 5.12 12.42
C SER A 164 -9.93 5.69 13.83
N PRO A 165 -10.86 5.34 14.74
CA PRO A 165 -10.64 5.60 16.16
C PRO A 165 -9.42 4.81 16.66
N VAL A 166 -8.74 5.36 17.68
CA VAL A 166 -7.69 4.65 18.41
C VAL A 166 -8.24 3.32 18.95
N THR A 167 -7.38 2.30 18.97
CA THR A 167 -7.67 0.98 19.51
C THR A 167 -8.27 1.09 20.93
N PRO A 168 -9.48 0.52 21.15
CA PRO A 168 -10.12 0.58 22.46
C PRO A 168 -9.22 0.08 23.60
N GLY A 169 -9.07 0.91 24.63
CA GLY A 169 -8.24 0.58 25.80
C GLY A 169 -6.77 0.98 25.69
N LEU A 170 -6.32 1.52 24.55
CA LEU A 170 -4.96 2.01 24.35
C LEU A 170 -4.99 3.52 24.05
N LYS A 171 -4.05 4.27 24.64
CA LYS A 171 -3.96 5.73 24.47
C LYS A 171 -3.14 6.13 23.24
N TYR A 172 -2.12 5.34 22.92
CA TYR A 172 -1.13 5.65 21.89
C TYR A 172 -1.23 4.62 20.78
N GLU A 173 -1.22 5.09 19.53
CA GLU A 173 -1.24 4.27 18.33
C GLU A 173 -0.63 5.06 17.18
N ALA A 174 0.21 4.41 16.37
CA ALA A 174 0.65 4.95 15.09
C ALA A 174 -0.25 4.37 13.99
N PHE A 175 -0.81 5.25 13.18
CA PHE A 175 -1.72 4.90 12.09
C PHE A 175 -0.98 4.82 10.76
N ALA A 176 -1.66 4.31 9.73
CA ALA A 176 -1.20 4.42 8.36
C ALA A 176 -2.31 4.91 7.44
N PRO A 177 -1.99 5.52 6.29
CA PRO A 177 -2.97 5.98 5.31
C PRO A 177 -3.44 4.84 4.39
N PHE A 178 -3.86 3.71 4.96
CA PHE A 178 -4.21 2.48 4.21
C PHE A 178 -5.32 2.69 3.19
N ASN A 179 -6.39 3.39 3.58
CA ASN A 179 -7.54 3.61 2.69
C ASN A 179 -7.19 4.60 1.58
N ASP A 180 -6.39 5.63 1.87
CA ASP A 180 -5.90 6.55 0.84
C ASP A 180 -5.00 5.82 -0.17
N ALA A 181 -4.11 4.93 0.30
CA ALA A 181 -3.27 4.12 -0.57
C ALA A 181 -4.11 3.18 -1.44
N ALA A 182 -5.09 2.50 -0.85
CA ALA A 182 -6.01 1.62 -1.55
C ALA A 182 -6.81 2.37 -2.63
N HIS A 183 -7.22 3.61 -2.35
CA HIS A 183 -7.87 4.49 -3.32
C HIS A 183 -6.93 4.83 -4.48
N LEU A 184 -5.69 5.25 -4.18
CA LEU A 184 -4.67 5.54 -5.20
C LEU A 184 -4.35 4.32 -6.06
N MET A 185 -4.26 3.12 -5.49
CA MET A 185 -4.06 1.86 -6.22
C MET A 185 -5.20 1.61 -7.22
N ALA A 186 -6.46 1.78 -6.79
CA ALA A 186 -7.61 1.63 -7.68
C ALA A 186 -7.62 2.69 -8.78
N LEU A 187 -7.36 3.96 -8.45
CA LEU A 187 -7.31 5.05 -9.42
C LEU A 187 -6.17 4.89 -10.42
N ALA A 188 -5.00 4.41 -10.00
CA ALA A 188 -3.91 4.10 -10.92
C ALA A 188 -4.28 2.96 -11.87
N ALA A 189 -5.03 1.95 -11.40
CA ALA A 189 -5.59 0.94 -12.29
C ALA A 189 -6.58 1.54 -13.30
N VAL A 190 -7.46 2.45 -12.86
CA VAL A 190 -8.41 3.17 -13.74
C VAL A 190 -7.68 4.00 -14.80
N ALA A 191 -6.69 4.79 -14.40
CA ALA A 191 -5.87 5.59 -15.30
C ALA A 191 -5.12 4.70 -16.30
N GLY A 192 -4.52 3.60 -15.83
CA GLY A 192 -3.78 2.64 -16.64
C GLY A 192 -4.61 1.95 -17.73
N GLN A 193 -5.92 1.77 -17.51
CA GLN A 193 -6.84 1.21 -18.51
C GLN A 193 -7.33 2.22 -19.56
N LYS A 194 -6.98 3.50 -19.44
CA LYS A 194 -7.24 4.54 -20.47
C LYS A 194 -8.71 4.60 -20.92
N GLY A 195 -9.62 4.40 -19.98
CA GLY A 195 -11.06 4.46 -20.18
C GLY A 195 -11.75 3.14 -20.51
N ALA A 196 -11.01 2.03 -20.61
CA ALA A 196 -11.59 0.70 -20.58
C ALA A 196 -11.96 0.29 -19.13
N PRO A 197 -12.95 -0.61 -18.93
CA PRO A 197 -13.28 -1.12 -17.60
C PRO A 197 -12.11 -1.83 -16.92
N VAL A 198 -11.99 -1.64 -15.60
CA VAL A 198 -11.00 -2.34 -14.78
C VAL A 198 -11.62 -3.62 -14.25
N HIS A 199 -10.99 -4.76 -14.55
CA HIS A 199 -11.30 -6.04 -13.94
C HIS A 199 -10.11 -6.44 -13.07
N ALA A 200 -10.17 -6.07 -11.79
CA ALA A 200 -9.08 -6.24 -10.86
C ALA A 200 -9.09 -7.63 -10.20
N LEU A 201 -7.92 -8.12 -9.82
CA LEU A 201 -7.74 -9.16 -8.82
C LEU A 201 -7.08 -8.54 -7.59
N ILE A 202 -7.81 -8.44 -6.48
CA ILE A 202 -7.30 -7.97 -5.20
C ILE A 202 -6.76 -9.15 -4.41
N ILE A 203 -5.55 -9.02 -3.85
CA ILE A 203 -4.94 -10.01 -2.97
C ILE A 203 -4.92 -9.43 -1.57
N GLN A 204 -5.55 -10.10 -0.60
CA GLN A 204 -5.63 -9.66 0.79
C GLN A 204 -5.20 -10.72 1.80
N SER A 205 -5.04 -10.26 3.05
CA SER A 205 -4.99 -11.09 4.26
C SER A 205 -6.04 -10.56 5.24
N SER A 206 -7.24 -11.13 5.19
CA SER A 206 -8.44 -10.66 5.90
C SER A 206 -8.31 -10.66 7.42
N GLU A 207 -7.33 -11.39 7.96
CA GLU A 207 -7.01 -11.41 9.39
C GLU A 207 -6.23 -10.18 9.86
N THR A 208 -5.70 -9.36 8.95
CA THR A 208 -5.02 -8.11 9.28
C THR A 208 -6.01 -6.97 9.45
N GLY A 209 -5.72 -6.04 10.36
CA GLY A 209 -6.62 -4.90 10.66
C GLY A 209 -7.01 -4.06 9.44
N PRO A 210 -6.07 -3.64 8.58
CA PRO A 210 -6.38 -2.76 7.46
C PRO A 210 -7.15 -3.42 6.30
N ALA A 211 -7.06 -4.75 6.15
CA ALA A 211 -7.46 -5.44 4.93
C ALA A 211 -8.90 -5.15 4.51
N LYS A 212 -9.86 -5.19 5.45
CA LYS A 212 -11.26 -4.91 5.12
C LYS A 212 -11.45 -3.50 4.57
N GLY A 213 -10.87 -2.49 5.23
CA GLY A 213 -10.98 -1.09 4.80
C GLY A 213 -10.38 -0.87 3.41
N MET A 214 -9.21 -1.44 3.15
CA MET A 214 -8.55 -1.34 1.85
C MET A 214 -9.36 -2.00 0.74
N VAL A 215 -9.88 -3.22 0.96
CA VAL A 215 -10.71 -3.93 -0.03
C VAL A 215 -12.00 -3.18 -0.31
N ASP A 216 -12.71 -2.74 0.72
CA ASP A 216 -13.95 -1.97 0.57
C ASP A 216 -13.68 -0.67 -0.21
N THR A 217 -12.57 0.02 0.08
CA THR A 217 -12.17 1.27 -0.59
C THR A 217 -11.86 1.04 -2.07
N MET A 218 -11.07 0.02 -2.42
CA MET A 218 -10.78 -0.32 -3.81
C MET A 218 -12.06 -0.68 -4.57
N GLN A 219 -12.92 -1.52 -4.00
CA GLN A 219 -14.18 -1.91 -4.65
C GLN A 219 -15.11 -0.71 -4.86
N LYS A 220 -15.19 0.19 -3.88
CA LYS A 220 -15.97 1.43 -3.99
C LYS A 220 -15.43 2.35 -5.08
N ALA A 221 -14.11 2.57 -5.12
CA ALA A 221 -13.48 3.39 -6.16
C ALA A 221 -13.74 2.80 -7.57
N LEU A 222 -13.65 1.47 -7.72
CA LEU A 222 -13.97 0.81 -8.98
C LEU A 222 -15.46 0.89 -9.35
N ALA A 223 -16.37 0.96 -8.38
CA ALA A 223 -17.80 1.11 -8.65
C ALA A 223 -18.16 2.55 -9.05
N ASP A 224 -17.61 3.54 -8.34
CA ASP A 224 -18.06 4.92 -8.45
C ASP A 224 -17.24 5.71 -9.48
N GLU A 225 -15.92 5.50 -9.50
CA GLU A 225 -14.96 6.36 -10.19
C GLU A 225 -14.36 5.72 -11.44
N ALA A 226 -14.58 4.42 -11.68
CA ALA A 226 -14.11 3.73 -12.87
C ALA A 226 -15.17 3.68 -14.00
N PRO A 227 -14.78 3.34 -15.24
CA PRO A 227 -15.73 3.11 -16.34
C PRO A 227 -16.75 2.01 -16.00
N ALA A 228 -17.96 2.13 -16.54
CA ALA A 228 -19.03 1.16 -16.31
C ALA A 228 -18.58 -0.27 -16.65
N GLY A 229 -18.94 -1.24 -15.80
CA GLY A 229 -18.51 -2.64 -15.91
C GLY A 229 -17.19 -2.95 -15.21
N SER A 230 -16.58 -1.96 -14.53
CA SER A 230 -15.42 -2.21 -13.68
C SER A 230 -15.81 -2.96 -12.40
N GLY A 231 -14.86 -3.69 -11.82
CA GLY A 231 -15.05 -4.45 -10.59
C GLY A 231 -13.81 -5.25 -10.22
N ALA A 232 -13.89 -6.00 -9.13
CA ALA A 232 -12.78 -6.80 -8.61
C ALA A 232 -13.22 -8.20 -8.16
N GLU A 233 -12.38 -9.18 -8.43
CA GLU A 233 -12.34 -10.44 -7.69
C GLU A 233 -11.36 -10.32 -6.51
N VAL A 234 -11.60 -11.05 -5.42
CA VAL A 234 -10.75 -11.02 -4.23
C VAL A 234 -10.28 -12.43 -3.90
N ILE A 235 -8.98 -12.61 -3.71
CA ILE A 235 -8.39 -13.81 -3.12
C ILE A 235 -7.82 -13.48 -1.74
N ASN A 236 -7.89 -14.45 -0.84
CA ASN A 236 -7.41 -14.30 0.53
C ASN A 236 -6.28 -15.30 0.81
N VAL A 237 -5.12 -14.79 1.21
CA VAL A 237 -3.96 -15.61 1.60
C VAL A 237 -3.44 -15.11 2.93
N ALA A 238 -3.36 -15.99 3.93
CA ALA A 238 -2.88 -15.60 5.25
C ALA A 238 -1.39 -15.22 5.24
N VAL A 239 -0.96 -14.31 6.13
CA VAL A 239 0.43 -13.78 6.17
C VAL A 239 1.49 -14.89 6.11
N PRO A 240 1.44 -15.96 6.93
CA PRO A 240 2.47 -17.02 6.91
C PRO A 240 2.49 -17.86 5.62
N GLN A 241 1.49 -17.72 4.75
CA GLN A 241 1.28 -18.52 3.56
C GLN A 241 1.59 -17.78 2.26
N TRP A 242 1.95 -16.49 2.31
CA TRP A 242 2.21 -15.66 1.13
C TRP A 242 3.17 -16.31 0.13
N SER A 243 4.32 -16.78 0.62
CA SER A 243 5.36 -17.39 -0.22
C SER A 243 4.97 -18.73 -0.85
N GLN A 244 3.95 -19.41 -0.30
CA GLN A 244 3.54 -20.74 -0.73
C GLN A 244 2.30 -20.70 -1.64
N GLN A 245 1.40 -19.73 -1.43
CA GLN A 245 0.06 -19.79 -2.03
C GLN A 245 -0.25 -18.65 -3.01
N ILE A 246 0.35 -17.46 -2.87
CA ILE A 246 -0.02 -16.32 -3.73
C ILE A 246 0.22 -16.65 -5.21
N GLN A 247 1.38 -17.21 -5.56
CA GLN A 247 1.73 -17.49 -6.95
C GLN A 247 0.69 -18.41 -7.63
N SER A 248 0.34 -19.53 -7.00
CA SER A 248 -0.57 -20.53 -7.58
C SER A 248 -2.02 -20.05 -7.60
N GLN A 249 -2.45 -19.26 -6.61
CA GLN A 249 -3.78 -18.67 -6.58
C GLN A 249 -3.94 -17.58 -7.65
N VAL A 250 -2.94 -16.70 -7.82
CA VAL A 250 -2.94 -15.69 -8.91
C VAL A 250 -2.96 -16.36 -10.27
N GLN A 251 -2.14 -17.41 -10.48
CA GLN A 251 -2.16 -18.19 -11.71
C GLN A 251 -3.56 -18.77 -11.99
N SER A 252 -4.18 -19.39 -10.98
CA SER A 252 -5.51 -19.99 -11.10
C SER A 252 -6.60 -18.96 -11.42
N ALA A 253 -6.56 -17.80 -10.76
CA ALA A 253 -7.51 -16.71 -10.99
C ALA A 253 -7.41 -16.17 -12.43
N LEU A 254 -6.20 -15.93 -12.94
CA LEU A 254 -5.98 -15.42 -14.30
C LEU A 254 -6.34 -16.42 -15.41
N LEU A 255 -6.14 -17.72 -15.16
CA LEU A 255 -6.56 -18.79 -16.06
C LEU A 255 -8.09 -18.96 -16.07
N LYS A 256 -8.73 -18.82 -14.90
CA LYS A 256 -10.18 -18.91 -14.76
C LYS A 256 -10.89 -17.70 -15.37
N ASN A 257 -10.36 -16.50 -15.16
CA ASN A 257 -10.92 -15.26 -15.70
C ASN A 257 -9.89 -14.52 -16.58
N PRO A 258 -9.95 -14.71 -17.91
CA PRO A 258 -9.04 -14.04 -18.83
C PRO A 258 -9.31 -12.53 -18.99
N ASN A 259 -10.35 -11.96 -18.38
CA ASN A 259 -10.64 -10.53 -18.46
C ASN A 259 -9.88 -9.71 -17.41
N ILE A 260 -9.31 -10.34 -16.37
CA ILE A 260 -8.56 -9.63 -15.33
C ILE A 260 -7.43 -8.81 -15.97
N ASN A 261 -7.42 -7.50 -15.77
CA ASN A 261 -6.48 -6.57 -16.40
C ASN A 261 -5.68 -5.72 -15.40
N ALA A 262 -5.83 -5.99 -14.10
CA ALA A 262 -5.02 -5.39 -13.05
C ALA A 262 -4.93 -6.34 -11.85
N VAL A 263 -3.79 -6.36 -11.16
CA VAL A 263 -3.60 -7.08 -9.90
C VAL A 263 -3.25 -6.07 -8.81
N LEU A 264 -4.00 -6.09 -7.71
CA LEU A 264 -3.92 -5.12 -6.62
C LEU A 264 -3.64 -5.85 -5.30
N PRO A 265 -2.38 -6.25 -5.03
CA PRO A 265 -2.01 -6.78 -3.72
C PRO A 265 -2.01 -5.65 -2.69
N ILE A 266 -2.68 -5.84 -1.56
CA ILE A 266 -2.81 -4.79 -0.53
C ILE A 266 -1.47 -4.43 0.15
N TYR A 267 -0.45 -5.28 0.04
CA TYR A 267 0.90 -5.04 0.56
C TYR A 267 1.96 -5.45 -0.46
N ASP A 268 3.05 -4.69 -0.51
CA ASP A 268 4.23 -4.91 -1.38
C ASP A 268 4.76 -6.34 -1.33
N SER A 269 4.86 -6.91 -0.13
CA SER A 269 5.40 -8.27 0.06
C SER A 269 4.60 -9.35 -0.67
N MET A 270 3.33 -9.08 -1.04
CA MET A 270 2.53 -9.97 -1.86
C MET A 270 2.89 -9.87 -3.36
N ALA A 271 3.32 -8.69 -3.84
CA ALA A 271 3.66 -8.45 -5.24
C ALA A 271 4.84 -9.32 -5.71
N LEU A 272 5.80 -9.60 -4.81
CA LEU A 272 6.92 -10.53 -5.03
C LEU A 272 6.46 -11.90 -5.54
N TYR A 273 5.33 -12.40 -5.01
CA TYR A 273 4.78 -13.71 -5.35
C TYR A 273 3.70 -13.64 -6.43
N ALA A 274 3.02 -12.50 -6.57
CA ALA A 274 2.02 -12.29 -7.60
C ALA A 274 2.65 -12.19 -9.00
N ALA A 275 3.76 -11.46 -9.15
CA ALA A 275 4.44 -11.25 -10.42
C ALA A 275 4.81 -12.54 -11.18
N PRO A 276 5.46 -13.56 -10.58
CA PRO A 276 5.72 -14.82 -11.27
C PRO A 276 4.43 -15.57 -11.66
N GLY A 277 3.36 -15.47 -10.86
CA GLY A 277 2.06 -16.06 -11.19
C GLY A 277 1.43 -15.41 -12.43
N ILE A 278 1.48 -14.08 -12.52
CA ILE A 278 1.05 -13.31 -13.70
C ILE A 278 1.89 -13.71 -14.92
N LYS A 279 3.22 -13.74 -14.80
CA LYS A 279 4.11 -14.11 -15.91
C LYS A 279 3.79 -15.50 -16.48
N GLN A 280 3.45 -16.46 -15.62
CA GLN A 280 3.13 -17.83 -16.04
C GLN A 280 1.73 -17.96 -16.67
N ALA A 281 0.71 -17.31 -16.12
CA ALA A 281 -0.67 -17.43 -16.62
C ALA A 281 -1.01 -16.45 -17.76
N ALA A 282 -0.35 -15.30 -17.79
CA ALA A 282 -0.73 -14.15 -18.60
C ALA A 282 0.49 -13.41 -19.20
N GLY A 283 1.64 -14.07 -19.37
CA GLY A 283 2.87 -13.42 -19.86
C GLY A 283 2.78 -12.75 -21.25
N GLY A 284 1.75 -13.06 -22.04
CA GLY A 284 1.46 -12.37 -23.31
C GLY A 284 0.44 -11.22 -23.19
N ARG A 285 -0.03 -10.90 -21.98
CA ARG A 285 -1.04 -9.87 -21.70
C ARG A 285 -0.45 -8.78 -20.79
N SER A 286 -0.98 -7.57 -20.93
CA SER A 286 -0.70 -6.48 -20.01
C SER A 286 -1.59 -6.61 -18.76
N VAL A 287 -1.02 -7.12 -17.67
CA VAL A 287 -1.68 -7.22 -16.35
C VAL A 287 -0.80 -6.52 -15.30
N PRO A 288 -0.85 -5.17 -15.23
CA PRO A 288 -0.04 -4.40 -14.28
C PRO A 288 -0.37 -4.70 -12.81
N ILE A 289 0.64 -4.56 -11.96
CA ILE A 289 0.53 -4.62 -10.50
C ILE A 289 0.50 -3.20 -9.95
N TYR A 290 -0.42 -2.93 -9.03
CA TYR A 290 -0.52 -1.72 -8.22
C TYR A 290 -0.50 -2.12 -6.75
N THR A 291 0.41 -1.59 -5.95
CA THR A 291 0.62 -2.07 -4.57
C THR A 291 0.98 -0.93 -3.61
N PHE A 292 1.29 -1.26 -2.35
CA PHE A 292 1.42 -0.32 -1.24
C PHE A 292 2.48 -0.81 -0.26
N ASN A 293 3.48 0.04 -0.01
CA ASN A 293 4.30 0.22 1.20
C ASN A 293 5.59 0.98 0.82
N GLY A 294 6.06 0.83 -0.42
CA GLY A 294 7.31 1.41 -0.92
C GLY A 294 8.56 0.65 -0.48
N THR A 295 8.52 -0.68 -0.39
CA THR A 295 9.71 -1.46 -0.01
C THR A 295 10.76 -1.47 -1.13
N PRO A 296 12.06 -1.44 -0.80
CA PRO A 296 13.11 -1.36 -1.81
C PRO A 296 13.03 -2.43 -2.91
N SER A 297 12.66 -3.67 -2.57
CA SER A 297 12.50 -4.74 -3.56
C SER A 297 11.33 -4.50 -4.53
N ILE A 298 10.22 -3.91 -4.08
CA ILE A 298 9.08 -3.59 -4.94
C ILE A 298 9.34 -2.33 -5.77
N LEU A 299 9.99 -1.33 -5.21
CA LEU A 299 10.46 -0.18 -5.98
C LEU A 299 11.46 -0.63 -7.07
N LYS A 300 12.26 -1.67 -6.82
CA LYS A 300 13.10 -2.27 -7.86
C LYS A 300 12.27 -2.94 -8.96
N MET A 301 11.17 -3.60 -8.59
CA MET A 301 10.21 -4.14 -9.57
C MET A 301 9.50 -3.05 -10.37
N VAL A 302 9.32 -1.84 -9.82
CA VAL A 302 8.88 -0.66 -10.58
C VAL A 302 9.94 -0.23 -11.60
N GLN A 303 11.23 -0.17 -11.21
CA GLN A 303 12.33 0.09 -12.15
C GLN A 303 12.41 -0.93 -13.28
N ASP A 304 12.10 -2.19 -12.98
CA ASP A 304 12.11 -3.28 -13.96
C ASP A 304 10.82 -3.39 -14.80
N GLY A 305 9.84 -2.52 -14.53
CA GLY A 305 8.54 -2.51 -15.24
C GLY A 305 7.63 -3.69 -14.90
N GLN A 306 7.88 -4.41 -13.81
CA GLN A 306 7.04 -5.51 -13.33
C GLN A 306 5.88 -5.01 -12.45
N VAL A 307 6.09 -3.89 -11.75
CA VAL A 307 5.07 -3.17 -10.98
C VAL A 307 4.84 -1.82 -11.65
N ALA A 308 3.58 -1.45 -11.87
CA ALA A 308 3.24 -0.23 -12.59
C ALA A 308 3.27 1.02 -11.69
N MET A 309 2.83 0.87 -10.44
CA MET A 309 2.76 1.95 -9.47
C MET A 309 2.77 1.36 -8.04
N ASP A 310 3.45 2.07 -7.15
CA ASP A 310 3.47 1.82 -5.71
C ASP A 310 2.93 3.06 -4.98
N ALA A 311 1.88 2.89 -4.17
CA ALA A 311 1.44 3.90 -3.23
C ALA A 311 2.39 3.83 -2.02
N ALA A 312 3.56 4.43 -2.12
CA ALA A 312 4.63 4.25 -1.14
C ALA A 312 4.40 5.13 0.09
N GLU A 313 4.67 4.62 1.28
CA GLU A 313 4.64 5.37 2.55
C GLU A 313 6.04 5.63 3.14
N ASN A 314 7.08 5.10 2.48
CA ASN A 314 8.48 5.10 2.95
C ASN A 314 8.68 4.40 4.31
N PRO A 315 9.18 3.15 4.34
CA PRO A 315 9.42 2.43 5.59
C PRO A 315 10.33 3.18 6.58
N ASP A 316 11.23 4.03 6.07
CA ASP A 316 12.07 4.89 6.91
C ASP A 316 11.24 5.99 7.60
N TRP A 317 10.41 6.75 6.89
CA TRP A 317 9.55 7.77 7.50
C TRP A 317 8.54 7.14 8.46
N VAL A 318 7.94 6.00 8.11
CA VAL A 318 7.06 5.25 9.02
C VAL A 318 7.78 4.91 10.33
N ALA A 319 9.07 4.58 10.30
CA ALA A 319 9.86 4.35 11.50
C ALA A 319 10.01 5.60 12.39
N TYR A 320 10.14 6.80 11.79
CA TYR A 320 10.16 8.06 12.54
C TYR A 320 8.83 8.33 13.24
N VAL A 321 7.69 8.07 12.57
CA VAL A 321 6.36 8.18 13.20
C VAL A 321 6.21 7.17 14.33
N ASN A 322 6.56 5.90 14.08
CA ASN A 322 6.45 4.84 15.07
C ASN A 322 7.25 5.12 16.34
N ILE A 323 8.47 5.66 16.21
CA ILE A 323 9.30 5.99 17.37
C ILE A 323 8.89 7.30 18.05
N ASP A 324 8.28 8.26 17.34
CA ASP A 324 7.68 9.44 17.98
C ASP A 324 6.56 9.03 18.93
N VAL A 325 5.62 8.20 18.46
CA VAL A 325 4.53 7.67 19.30
C VAL A 325 5.09 6.90 20.49
N ALA A 326 6.17 6.14 20.31
CA ALA A 326 6.87 5.45 21.40
C ALA A 326 7.44 6.43 22.43
N PHE A 327 8.14 7.48 21.99
CA PHE A 327 8.70 8.49 22.87
C PHE A 327 7.61 9.24 23.63
N ARG A 328 6.53 9.63 22.96
CA ARG A 328 5.36 10.27 23.61
C ARG A 328 4.76 9.36 24.67
N ALA A 329 4.59 8.07 24.37
CA ALA A 329 4.09 7.09 25.32
C ALA A 329 4.99 6.95 26.56
N MET A 330 6.31 6.90 26.37
CA MET A 330 7.30 6.81 27.44
C MET A 330 7.38 8.08 28.30
N LEU A 331 7.14 9.25 27.71
CA LEU A 331 7.11 10.54 28.40
C LEU A 331 5.75 10.85 29.05
N GLY A 332 4.69 10.12 28.68
CA GLY A 332 3.32 10.46 29.07
C GLY A 332 2.79 11.73 28.37
N ALA A 333 3.41 12.14 27.26
CA ALA A 333 2.97 13.29 26.47
C ALA A 333 1.63 13.00 25.77
N GLU A 334 0.91 14.04 25.33
CA GLU A 334 -0.29 13.83 24.53
C GLU A 334 0.07 13.25 23.14
N PRO A 335 -0.69 12.25 22.64
CA PRO A 335 -0.50 11.69 21.32
C PRO A 335 -0.84 12.74 20.25
N VAL A 336 -0.18 12.66 19.10
CA VAL A 336 -0.63 13.39 17.92
C VAL A 336 -1.84 12.64 17.35
N ALA A 337 -2.92 13.37 17.10
CA ALA A 337 -4.13 12.76 16.57
C ALA A 337 -3.88 12.21 15.16
N ALA A 338 -4.25 10.95 14.92
CA ALA A 338 -4.11 10.28 13.62
C ALA A 338 -2.68 10.30 13.04
N GLU A 339 -1.67 10.26 13.92
CA GLU A 339 -0.26 10.30 13.52
C GLU A 339 0.06 9.16 12.54
N SER A 340 0.47 9.52 11.33
CA SER A 340 0.73 8.59 10.23
C SER A 340 1.80 9.13 9.29
N GLY A 341 2.50 8.23 8.59
CA GLY A 341 3.42 8.61 7.53
C GLY A 341 2.68 9.14 6.29
N PRO A 342 3.30 9.98 5.47
CA PRO A 342 2.70 10.45 4.23
C PRO A 342 2.72 9.37 3.14
N LEU A 343 1.87 9.53 2.14
CA LEU A 343 1.95 8.76 0.90
C LEU A 343 2.65 9.53 -0.20
N ARG A 344 3.35 8.80 -1.06
CA ARG A 344 3.82 9.27 -2.35
C ARG A 344 3.61 8.17 -3.38
N VAL A 345 2.96 8.51 -4.50
CA VAL A 345 2.89 7.64 -5.67
C VAL A 345 4.28 7.54 -6.30
N ILE A 346 4.80 6.33 -6.41
CA ILE A 346 6.04 6.01 -7.12
C ILE A 346 5.71 5.16 -8.34
N ASP A 347 6.11 5.64 -9.52
CA ASP A 347 5.98 4.92 -10.78
C ASP A 347 7.25 5.10 -11.63
N ALA A 348 7.23 4.63 -12.88
CA ALA A 348 8.38 4.73 -13.77
C ALA A 348 8.89 6.17 -13.99
N SER A 349 8.08 7.20 -13.75
CA SER A 349 8.46 8.60 -13.94
C SER A 349 9.34 9.16 -12.82
N ASN A 350 9.27 8.63 -11.61
CA ASN A 350 10.00 9.14 -10.44
C ASN A 350 10.76 8.07 -9.63
N VAL A 351 10.61 6.78 -9.94
CA VAL A 351 11.29 5.69 -9.20
C VAL A 351 12.82 5.81 -9.17
N ALA A 352 13.43 6.49 -10.14
CA ALA A 352 14.87 6.77 -10.13
C ALA A 352 15.33 7.59 -8.90
N GLU A 353 14.44 8.42 -8.33
CA GLU A 353 14.72 9.22 -7.12
C GLU A 353 14.93 8.35 -5.88
N THR A 354 14.46 7.10 -5.90
CA THR A 354 14.62 6.13 -4.80
C THR A 354 16.01 5.47 -4.79
N GLY A 355 16.82 5.71 -5.83
CA GLY A 355 18.18 5.17 -5.99
C GLY A 355 18.26 3.94 -6.91
N THR A 356 19.49 3.52 -7.24
CA THR A 356 19.75 2.33 -8.07
C THR A 356 20.86 1.47 -7.42
N PRO A 357 20.52 0.40 -6.68
CA PRO A 357 19.17 -0.06 -6.36
C PRO A 357 18.42 0.90 -5.42
N PRO A 358 17.07 0.82 -5.39
CA PRO A 358 16.24 1.58 -4.45
C PRO A 358 16.64 1.37 -3.00
N GLN A 359 16.44 2.38 -2.16
CA GLN A 359 16.74 2.35 -0.74
C GLN A 359 15.61 3.01 0.05
N SER A 360 15.29 2.45 1.22
CA SER A 360 14.37 3.08 2.17
C SER A 360 14.91 4.47 2.56
N GLY A 361 14.03 5.45 2.69
CA GLY A 361 14.37 6.84 2.96
C GLY A 361 14.62 7.71 1.72
N LYS A 362 14.90 7.12 0.56
CA LYS A 362 15.12 7.89 -0.68
C LYS A 362 13.82 8.13 -1.44
N GLY A 363 13.75 9.28 -2.12
CA GLY A 363 12.56 9.69 -2.88
C GLY A 363 11.45 10.26 -2.00
N PHE A 364 11.71 10.67 -0.77
CA PHE A 364 10.71 11.31 0.11
C PHE A 364 11.17 12.67 0.64
N GLY A 365 12.20 13.24 0.01
CA GLY A 365 12.87 14.45 0.49
C GLY A 365 13.82 14.15 1.66
N ASP A 366 14.74 15.06 1.92
CA ASP A 366 15.78 14.88 2.96
C ASP A 366 15.41 15.59 4.29
N GLU A 367 14.28 16.29 4.32
CA GLU A 367 13.93 17.21 5.41
C GLU A 367 13.24 16.54 6.60
N TYR A 368 12.54 15.41 6.40
CA TYR A 368 11.76 14.78 7.47
C TYR A 368 12.65 14.29 8.62
N GLY A 369 13.77 13.66 8.31
CA GLY A 369 14.70 13.16 9.32
C GLY A 369 15.22 14.27 10.25
N PRO A 370 15.82 15.35 9.72
CA PRO A 370 16.18 16.53 10.50
C PRO A 370 15.02 17.18 11.24
N ALA A 371 13.83 17.27 10.63
CA ALA A 371 12.65 17.85 11.26
C ALA A 371 12.21 17.07 12.51
N PHE A 372 12.14 15.75 12.45
CA PHE A 372 11.87 14.90 13.62
C PHE A 372 12.97 15.02 14.69
N LEU A 373 14.25 15.00 14.31
CA LEU A 373 15.35 15.15 15.28
C LEU A 373 15.24 16.49 16.02
N LYS A 374 14.92 17.57 15.32
CA LYS A 374 14.66 18.87 15.93
C LYS A 374 13.44 18.84 16.84
N MET A 375 12.36 18.19 16.42
CA MET A 375 11.14 18.03 17.22
C MET A 375 11.40 17.28 18.54
N TRP A 376 12.35 16.33 18.55
CA TRP A 376 12.75 15.57 19.73
C TRP A 376 13.83 16.22 20.59
N GLY A 377 14.34 17.41 20.21
CA GLY A 377 15.45 18.06 20.90
C GLY A 377 16.80 17.36 20.70
N LEU A 378 16.98 16.64 19.58
CA LEU A 378 18.18 15.88 19.23
C LEU A 378 19.03 16.54 18.11
N ALA A 379 18.61 17.71 17.61
CA ALA A 379 19.26 18.44 16.52
C ALA A 379 20.45 19.31 16.97
#